data_AF-J0WR57-F1
#
_entry.id   AF-J0WR57-F1
#
_cell.length_a   1.000
_cell.length_b   1.000
_cell.length_c   1.000
_cell.angle_alpha   90.00
_cell.angle_beta   90.00
_cell.angle_gamma   90.00
#
_symmetry.space_group_name_H-M   'P 1'
#
loop_
_entity.id
_entity.type
_entity.pdbx_description
1 polymer ?
#
loop_
_entity_poly.entity_id
_entity_poly.type
_entity_poly.pdbx_seq_one_letter_code
_entity_poly.pdbx_strand_id
1 'polypeptide(L)'
;MEHPLVEPWDDDKEHLTDVSLAEQPGLTGWPIHVREYWGFHYLLPRMSNLLIRSVHFDEGMESARQTARHGHPLTRRTTVNLLALVVNGEDRARAFEAAVDAWKRGLLLPERFRPRSLPDRLAAWAIVLRDLAEAGALALSWRVLDELLALAAVESRLPAGTKELVTATAHLTESVLAAVEAGSAPASVLDQYGLRGVAGRGGSSEAVKLAREIVGRLPQVNGPKPAGTAIRPWRYEDVWNGDPVWKPIDDGISVKVVEVKERTTLLLTTGDGTRYTTPIGWTHDLAFRRQRWCVHVETGAGVWLWWDSKRRKLRVSDKHRSMESREPLSNGLAAVAVASCSSSSDYYWLGELLRTNTLAPATLAAAMPSLLPALATPLLRGVEKNQKYCHVLWLIVTEAIAYAGAQKTPPRWSPRALTLALQIAPVLQEAARRGKIAPVGWEGLDSLVSARGKTGERARKLRELVATISEAEEDRPTR
;
A
#
# COMPACT_ATOMS: atom_id res chain seq x y z
N MET A 1 3.42 -14.02 3.86
CA MET A 1 3.26 -13.02 2.79
C MET A 1 1.82 -12.56 2.82
N GLU A 2 1.54 -11.41 3.43
CA GLU A 2 0.18 -10.85 3.47
C GLU A 2 -0.21 -10.31 2.10
N HIS A 3 -1.34 -10.79 1.57
CA HIS A 3 -1.77 -10.49 0.22
C HIS A 3 -2.38 -9.07 0.14
N PRO A 4 -2.02 -8.24 -0.85
CA PRO A 4 -2.51 -6.84 -1.00
C PRO A 4 -4.01 -6.67 -1.31
N LEU A 5 -4.79 -7.75 -1.19
CA LEU A 5 -6.25 -7.73 -1.37
C LEU A 5 -7.01 -7.92 -0.07
N VAL A 6 -6.31 -8.19 1.04
CA VAL A 6 -6.95 -8.16 2.35
C VAL A 6 -7.41 -6.73 2.57
N GLU A 7 -8.71 -6.48 2.53
CA GLU A 7 -9.26 -5.17 2.88
C GLU A 7 -8.73 -4.78 4.26
N PRO A 8 -7.96 -3.68 4.39
CA PRO A 8 -7.67 -3.13 5.70
C PRO A 8 -9.00 -2.59 6.22
N TRP A 9 -9.52 -3.23 7.26
CA TRP A 9 -10.56 -2.78 8.19
C TRP A 9 -11.01 -1.32 7.98
N ASP A 10 -12.19 -1.09 7.37
CA ASP A 10 -13.04 0.06 7.77
C ASP A 10 -14.17 -0.50 8.61
N ASP A 11 -13.82 -0.90 9.83
CA ASP A 11 -14.70 -0.66 10.96
C ASP A 11 -13.79 -0.02 12.00
N ASP A 12 -13.86 1.30 12.14
CA ASP A 12 -13.24 2.10 13.21
C ASP A 12 -13.86 1.79 14.59
N LYS A 13 -14.24 0.54 14.82
CA LYS A 13 -14.58 -0.04 16.10
C LYS A 13 -13.97 -1.42 16.14
N GLU A 14 -13.14 -1.67 17.14
CA GLU A 14 -12.88 -3.02 17.63
C GLU A 14 -14.21 -3.68 18.00
N HIS A 15 -14.95 -4.18 17.01
CA HIS A 15 -15.98 -5.16 17.25
C HIS A 15 -15.30 -6.51 17.28
N LEU A 16 -14.89 -6.87 18.50
CA LEU A 16 -15.18 -8.18 19.05
C LEU A 16 -16.48 -8.70 18.41
N THR A 17 -16.38 -9.59 17.44
CA THR A 17 -17.56 -10.32 16.99
C THR A 17 -17.90 -11.30 18.11
N ASP A 18 -18.66 -10.84 19.09
CA ASP A 18 -19.35 -11.72 20.04
C ASP A 18 -20.42 -12.47 19.22
N VAL A 19 -20.03 -13.60 18.62
CA VAL A 19 -20.98 -14.46 17.92
C VAL A 19 -21.61 -15.37 18.96
N SER A 20 -22.85 -15.05 19.34
CA SER A 20 -23.67 -15.94 20.14
C SER A 20 -23.99 -17.19 19.33
N LEU A 21 -23.42 -18.32 19.73
CA LEU A 21 -23.73 -19.62 19.13
C LEU A 21 -25.13 -20.13 19.51
N ALA A 22 -25.82 -19.44 20.43
CA ALA A 22 -27.14 -19.82 20.92
C ALA A 22 -28.26 -19.74 19.86
N GLU A 23 -28.06 -18.95 18.80
CA GLU A 23 -29.03 -18.79 17.70
C GLU A 23 -28.92 -19.91 16.64
N GLN A 24 -27.96 -20.83 16.76
CA GLN A 24 -27.79 -21.93 15.82
C GLN A 24 -28.69 -23.14 16.18
N PRO A 25 -29.40 -23.74 15.20
CA PRO A 25 -30.18 -24.95 15.43
C PRO A 25 -29.28 -26.10 15.93
N GLY A 26 -29.52 -26.56 17.16
CA GLY A 26 -28.74 -27.62 17.81
C GLY A 26 -27.70 -27.15 18.84
N LEU A 27 -27.47 -25.83 18.97
CA LEU A 27 -26.60 -25.23 20.00
C LEU A 27 -27.37 -24.28 20.94
N THR A 28 -28.70 -24.30 20.85
CA THR A 28 -29.60 -23.51 21.67
C THR A 28 -29.42 -23.89 23.15
N GLY A 29 -29.00 -22.93 23.97
CA GLY A 29 -28.80 -23.12 25.42
C GLY A 29 -27.35 -23.31 25.90
N TRP A 30 -26.36 -23.32 24.99
CA TRP A 30 -24.95 -23.39 25.37
C TRP A 30 -24.28 -22.00 25.29
N PRO A 31 -23.84 -21.39 26.41
CA PRO A 31 -23.20 -20.08 26.41
C PRO A 31 -21.72 -20.22 26.05
N ILE A 32 -21.42 -20.45 24.77
CA ILE A 32 -20.04 -20.47 24.27
C ILE A 32 -19.72 -19.08 23.71
N HIS A 33 -18.81 -18.38 24.37
CA HIS A 33 -18.21 -17.13 23.89
C HIS A 33 -16.81 -17.44 23.34
N VAL A 34 -16.56 -17.13 22.07
CA VAL A 34 -15.23 -17.30 21.45
C VAL A 34 -14.50 -15.96 21.49
N ARG A 35 -13.42 -15.87 22.27
CA ARG A 35 -12.56 -14.69 22.35
C ARG A 35 -11.27 -14.97 21.57
N GLU A 36 -11.10 -14.32 20.43
CA GLU A 36 -9.97 -14.58 19.53
C GLU A 36 -8.78 -13.65 19.85
N TYR A 37 -7.62 -14.23 20.15
CA TYR A 37 -6.34 -13.51 20.23
C TYR A 37 -5.40 -13.90 19.08
N TRP A 38 -5.55 -15.12 18.55
CA TRP A 38 -4.81 -15.70 17.41
C TRP A 38 -5.72 -16.74 16.73
N GLY A 39 -5.79 -16.74 15.40
CA GLY A 39 -6.84 -17.43 14.63
C GLY A 39 -6.86 -18.96 14.77
N PHE A 40 -8.07 -19.52 14.88
CA PHE A 40 -8.36 -20.96 14.82
C PHE A 40 -9.19 -21.30 13.58
N HIS A 41 -8.94 -22.46 12.97
CA HIS A 41 -9.76 -23.03 11.90
C HIS A 41 -10.90 -23.87 12.50
N TYR A 42 -12.16 -23.47 12.31
CA TYR A 42 -13.32 -24.34 12.56
C TYR A 42 -14.27 -24.35 11.36
N LEU A 43 -14.61 -25.56 10.91
CA LEU A 43 -15.62 -25.84 9.89
C LEU A 43 -17.03 -25.51 10.42
N LEU A 44 -17.51 -24.28 10.17
CA LEU A 44 -18.90 -23.87 10.48
C LEU A 44 -19.71 -23.54 9.21
N PRO A 45 -20.47 -24.50 8.64
CA PRO A 45 -21.18 -24.36 7.37
C PRO A 45 -22.23 -23.24 7.29
N ARG A 46 -22.62 -22.65 8.42
CA ARG A 46 -23.69 -21.63 8.53
C ARG A 46 -23.23 -20.24 8.97
N MET A 47 -21.92 -19.98 9.05
CA MET A 47 -21.39 -18.70 9.54
C MET A 47 -20.50 -18.00 8.51
N SER A 48 -21.09 -17.13 7.66
CA SER A 48 -20.36 -16.30 6.67
C SER A 48 -19.29 -15.40 7.28
N ASN A 49 -19.50 -14.98 8.53
CA ASN A 49 -18.74 -13.89 9.13
C ASN A 49 -17.47 -14.40 9.82
N LEU A 50 -17.52 -15.65 10.32
CA LEU A 50 -16.41 -16.30 11.02
C LEU A 50 -15.37 -16.88 10.08
N LEU A 51 -15.70 -17.01 8.79
CA LEU A 51 -14.74 -17.52 7.82
C LEU A 51 -13.75 -16.44 7.39
N ILE A 52 -12.48 -16.85 7.47
CA ILE A 52 -11.28 -16.21 6.95
C ILE A 52 -10.63 -15.25 7.95
N ARG A 53 -9.94 -15.86 8.91
CA ARG A 53 -8.60 -15.43 9.37
C ARG A 53 -7.68 -16.66 9.34
N SER A 54 -6.69 -16.66 8.47
CA SER A 54 -5.33 -16.97 8.90
C SER A 54 -4.38 -16.11 8.06
N VAL A 55 -3.74 -15.18 8.76
CA VAL A 55 -2.74 -14.25 8.21
C VAL A 55 -1.40 -14.97 8.05
N HIS A 56 -1.26 -16.17 8.63
CA HIS A 56 -0.11 -17.05 8.56
C HIS A 56 -0.62 -18.50 8.45
N PHE A 57 0.05 -19.33 7.64
CA PHE A 57 -0.09 -20.78 7.43
C PHE A 57 -0.94 -21.24 6.23
N ASP A 58 -0.24 -21.70 5.18
CA ASP A 58 -0.29 -22.94 4.36
C ASP A 58 -1.59 -23.79 4.21
N GLU A 59 -2.75 -23.39 4.72
CA GLU A 59 -3.99 -24.19 4.64
C GLU A 59 -5.17 -23.42 4.01
N GLY A 60 -4.99 -22.97 2.77
CA GLY A 60 -6.04 -22.31 1.97
C GLY A 60 -7.13 -23.25 1.41
N MET A 61 -6.98 -24.57 1.58
CA MET A 61 -7.78 -25.61 0.91
C MET A 61 -9.21 -25.74 1.45
N GLU A 62 -9.38 -25.94 2.76
CA GLU A 62 -10.69 -26.20 3.37
C GLU A 62 -11.58 -24.96 3.32
N SER A 63 -10.96 -23.78 3.44
CA SER A 63 -11.61 -22.47 3.41
C SER A 63 -12.29 -22.16 2.06
N ALA A 64 -11.67 -22.51 0.93
CA ALA A 64 -12.24 -22.25 -0.40
C ALA A 64 -13.46 -23.14 -0.67
N ARG A 65 -13.37 -24.45 -0.39
CA ARG A 65 -14.50 -25.39 -0.54
C ARG A 65 -15.67 -25.04 0.38
N GLN A 66 -15.38 -24.61 1.60
CA GLN A 66 -16.42 -24.17 2.52
C GLN A 66 -17.11 -22.89 2.03
N THR A 67 -16.33 -21.95 1.51
CA THR A 67 -16.86 -20.73 0.87
C THR A 67 -17.82 -21.09 -0.27
N ALA A 68 -17.45 -22.08 -1.10
CA ALA A 68 -18.29 -22.56 -2.19
C ALA A 68 -19.57 -23.28 -1.74
N ARG A 69 -19.67 -23.72 -0.47
CA ARG A 69 -20.86 -24.38 0.11
C ARG A 69 -21.76 -23.45 0.91
N HIS A 70 -21.47 -22.15 0.91
CA HIS A 70 -22.21 -21.17 1.69
C HIS A 70 -23.70 -21.12 1.29
N GLY A 71 -24.57 -20.76 2.25
CA GLY A 71 -26.03 -20.72 2.07
C GLY A 71 -26.57 -19.41 1.48
N HIS A 72 -25.75 -18.35 1.44
CA HIS A 72 -26.13 -17.03 0.93
C HIS A 72 -25.04 -16.44 0.03
N PRO A 73 -25.33 -15.42 -0.80
CA PRO A 73 -24.31 -14.76 -1.59
C PRO A 73 -23.13 -14.24 -0.75
N LEU A 74 -21.89 -14.44 -1.23
CA LEU A 74 -20.66 -14.11 -0.52
C LEU A 74 -20.50 -12.62 -0.30
N THR A 75 -20.02 -12.21 0.87
CA THR A 75 -19.71 -10.79 1.14
C THR A 75 -18.60 -10.26 0.22
N ARG A 76 -18.46 -8.93 0.11
CA ARG A 76 -17.39 -8.31 -0.69
C ARG A 76 -16.00 -8.86 -0.34
N ARG A 77 -15.69 -8.89 0.96
CA ARG A 77 -14.45 -9.45 1.50
C ARG A 77 -14.24 -10.90 1.07
N THR A 78 -15.26 -11.74 1.24
CA THR A 78 -15.17 -13.17 0.91
C THR A 78 -15.01 -13.39 -0.59
N THR A 79 -15.68 -12.60 -1.43
CA THR A 79 -15.53 -12.62 -2.90
C THR A 79 -14.10 -12.30 -3.32
N VAL A 80 -13.53 -11.21 -2.79
CA VAL A 80 -12.15 -10.80 -3.10
C VAL A 80 -11.15 -11.87 -2.64
N ASN A 81 -11.32 -12.39 -1.43
CA ASN A 81 -10.42 -13.40 -0.86
C ASN A 81 -10.47 -14.73 -1.63
N LEU A 82 -11.65 -15.21 -2.00
CA LEU A 82 -11.78 -16.46 -2.76
C LEU A 82 -11.04 -16.35 -4.10
N LEU A 83 -11.27 -15.27 -4.86
CA LEU A 83 -10.59 -15.06 -6.13
C LEU A 83 -9.07 -14.86 -5.96
N ALA A 84 -8.64 -14.21 -4.88
CA ALA A 84 -7.22 -14.09 -4.54
C ALA A 84 -6.56 -15.45 -4.29
N LEU A 85 -7.27 -16.39 -3.64
CA LEU A 85 -6.81 -17.76 -3.44
C LEU A 85 -6.69 -18.53 -4.76
N VAL A 86 -7.59 -18.33 -5.71
CA VAL A 86 -7.47 -18.95 -7.05
C VAL A 86 -6.15 -18.55 -7.73
N VAL A 87 -5.75 -17.30 -7.56
CA VAL A 87 -4.53 -16.79 -8.21
C VAL A 87 -3.27 -17.14 -7.44
N ASN A 88 -3.31 -17.10 -6.10
CA ASN A 88 -2.11 -17.10 -5.26
C ASN A 88 -1.99 -18.28 -4.31
N GLY A 89 -3.06 -19.05 -4.12
CA GLY A 89 -3.06 -20.23 -3.27
C GLY A 89 -2.05 -21.27 -3.75
N GLU A 90 -1.66 -22.14 -2.82
CA GLU A 90 -0.80 -23.29 -3.11
C GLU A 90 -1.54 -24.30 -3.99
N ASP A 91 -2.81 -24.60 -3.67
CA ASP A 91 -3.70 -25.46 -4.45
C ASP A 91 -4.69 -24.63 -5.30
N ARG A 92 -4.17 -24.02 -6.36
CA ARG A 92 -4.95 -23.15 -7.26
C ARG A 92 -6.06 -23.91 -7.99
N ALA A 93 -5.83 -25.17 -8.33
CA ALA A 93 -6.80 -25.99 -9.06
C ALA A 93 -8.07 -26.19 -8.22
N ARG A 94 -7.94 -26.57 -6.95
CA ARG A 94 -9.11 -26.71 -6.07
C ARG A 94 -9.76 -25.39 -5.70
N ALA A 95 -8.97 -24.32 -5.52
CA ALA A 95 -9.52 -22.99 -5.31
C ALA A 95 -10.33 -22.53 -6.54
N PHE A 96 -9.85 -22.83 -7.75
CA PHE A 96 -10.55 -22.58 -9.01
C PHE A 96 -11.86 -23.37 -9.09
N GLU A 97 -11.85 -24.68 -8.79
CA GLU A 97 -13.06 -25.51 -8.71
C GLU A 97 -14.08 -24.91 -7.73
N ALA A 98 -13.62 -24.47 -6.55
CA ALA A 98 -14.46 -23.84 -5.55
C ALA A 98 -15.06 -22.51 -6.04
N ALA A 99 -14.29 -21.69 -6.77
CA ALA A 99 -14.80 -20.47 -7.38
C ALA A 99 -15.87 -20.77 -8.46
N VAL A 100 -15.65 -21.79 -9.30
CA VAL A 100 -16.64 -22.23 -10.29
C VAL A 100 -17.91 -22.76 -9.62
N ASP A 101 -17.80 -23.55 -8.55
CA ASP A 101 -18.95 -24.04 -7.79
C ASP A 101 -19.70 -22.89 -7.10
N ALA A 102 -18.98 -21.97 -6.47
CA ALA A 102 -19.57 -20.77 -5.87
C ALA A 102 -20.31 -19.91 -6.90
N TRP A 103 -19.79 -19.78 -8.12
CA TRP A 103 -20.46 -19.10 -9.22
C TRP A 103 -21.75 -19.83 -9.64
N LYS A 104 -21.67 -21.14 -9.90
CA LYS A 104 -22.83 -21.96 -10.30
C LYS A 104 -23.95 -21.95 -9.26
N ARG A 105 -23.59 -21.83 -7.97
CA ARG A 105 -24.53 -21.72 -6.84
C ARG A 105 -25.06 -20.29 -6.61
N GLY A 106 -24.70 -19.32 -7.45
CA GLY A 106 -25.13 -17.92 -7.33
C GLY A 106 -24.52 -17.18 -6.15
N LEU A 107 -23.41 -17.67 -5.59
CA LEU A 107 -22.78 -17.07 -4.42
C LEU A 107 -21.84 -15.91 -4.78
N LEU A 108 -21.19 -16.00 -5.94
CA LEU A 108 -20.28 -14.97 -6.44
C LEU A 108 -21.04 -13.93 -7.25
N LEU A 109 -21.30 -12.78 -6.63
CA LEU A 109 -21.95 -11.66 -7.28
C LEU A 109 -20.90 -10.69 -7.86
N PRO A 110 -20.89 -10.41 -9.17
CA PRO A 110 -19.85 -9.59 -9.81
C PRO A 110 -19.68 -8.20 -9.17
N GLU A 111 -20.77 -7.57 -8.77
CA GLU A 111 -20.79 -6.25 -8.15
C GLU A 111 -20.15 -6.20 -6.75
N ARG A 112 -19.98 -7.35 -6.11
CA ARG A 112 -19.33 -7.48 -4.79
C ARG A 112 -17.80 -7.55 -4.89
N PHE A 113 -17.24 -7.75 -6.08
CA PHE A 113 -15.80 -7.62 -6.26
C PHE A 113 -15.41 -6.14 -6.30
N ARG A 114 -14.92 -5.62 -5.16
CA ARG A 114 -14.49 -4.23 -4.97
C ARG A 114 -13.21 -4.18 -4.14
N PRO A 115 -12.06 -4.53 -4.72
CA PRO A 115 -10.80 -4.48 -3.99
C PRO A 115 -10.40 -3.02 -3.69
N ARG A 116 -9.93 -2.75 -2.46
CA ARG A 116 -9.44 -1.41 -2.04
C ARG A 116 -8.13 -1.01 -2.71
N SER A 117 -7.32 -2.00 -3.04
CA SER A 117 -6.00 -1.83 -3.64
C SER A 117 -5.79 -2.82 -4.77
N LEU A 118 -4.92 -2.44 -5.70
CA LEU A 118 -4.57 -3.30 -6.81
C LEU A 118 -3.78 -4.53 -6.31
N PRO A 119 -4.17 -5.76 -6.72
CA PRO A 119 -3.42 -6.96 -6.37
C PRO A 119 -2.06 -7.04 -7.06
N ASP A 120 -1.17 -7.82 -6.47
CA ASP A 120 0.05 -8.27 -7.16
C ASP A 120 -0.28 -9.32 -8.24
N ARG A 121 0.72 -9.61 -9.08
CA ARG A 121 0.65 -10.66 -10.13
C ARG A 121 -0.53 -10.51 -11.11
N LEU A 122 -0.77 -9.31 -11.62
CA LEU A 122 -1.87 -9.04 -12.56
C LEU A 122 -1.91 -9.94 -13.80
N ALA A 123 -0.75 -10.41 -14.29
CA ALA A 123 -0.71 -11.38 -15.38
C ALA A 123 -1.36 -12.72 -15.02
N ALA A 124 -1.19 -13.18 -13.78
CA ALA A 124 -1.84 -14.41 -13.31
C ALA A 124 -3.35 -14.22 -13.11
N TRP A 125 -3.77 -13.04 -12.64
CA TRP A 125 -5.19 -12.65 -12.62
C TRP A 125 -5.79 -12.72 -14.02
N ALA A 126 -5.12 -12.15 -15.03
CA ALA A 126 -5.59 -12.18 -16.41
C ALA A 126 -5.83 -13.61 -16.93
N ILE A 127 -4.95 -14.56 -16.59
CA ILE A 127 -5.09 -15.97 -16.96
C ILE A 127 -6.33 -16.56 -16.28
N VAL A 128 -6.38 -16.50 -14.95
CA VAL A 128 -7.49 -17.07 -14.15
C VAL A 128 -8.85 -16.51 -14.56
N LEU A 129 -8.93 -15.23 -14.91
CA LEU A 129 -10.20 -14.60 -15.30
C LEU A 129 -10.67 -15.06 -16.69
N ARG A 130 -9.75 -15.39 -17.61
CA ARG A 130 -10.13 -16.05 -18.87
C ARG A 130 -10.65 -17.45 -18.59
N ASP A 131 -9.91 -18.23 -17.80
CA ASP A 131 -10.30 -19.60 -17.47
C ASP A 131 -11.66 -19.63 -16.76
N LEU A 132 -11.93 -18.69 -15.83
CA LEU A 132 -13.24 -18.55 -15.19
C LEU A 132 -14.34 -18.17 -16.19
N ALA A 133 -14.05 -17.32 -17.17
CA ALA A 133 -15.02 -16.96 -18.21
C ALA A 133 -15.36 -18.16 -19.09
N GLU A 134 -14.35 -18.95 -19.49
CA GLU A 134 -14.52 -20.21 -20.22
C GLU A 134 -15.30 -21.25 -19.40
N ALA A 135 -15.13 -21.26 -18.07
CA ALA A 135 -15.92 -22.09 -17.15
C ALA A 135 -17.36 -21.58 -16.91
N GLY A 136 -17.80 -20.56 -17.65
CA GLY A 136 -19.17 -20.02 -17.62
C GLY A 136 -19.37 -18.82 -16.71
N ALA A 137 -18.30 -18.25 -16.13
CA ALA A 137 -18.35 -17.07 -15.26
C ALA A 137 -18.00 -15.76 -16.00
N LEU A 138 -18.43 -15.61 -17.26
CA LEU A 138 -18.12 -14.45 -18.10
C LEU A 138 -18.48 -13.11 -17.43
N ALA A 139 -19.66 -12.99 -16.83
CA ALA A 139 -20.11 -11.75 -16.18
C ALA A 139 -19.23 -11.38 -14.97
N LEU A 140 -18.79 -12.38 -14.19
CA LEU A 140 -17.85 -12.16 -13.09
C LEU A 140 -16.48 -11.71 -13.63
N SER A 141 -15.92 -12.45 -14.58
CA SER A 141 -14.60 -12.16 -15.14
C SER A 141 -14.55 -10.78 -15.80
N TRP A 142 -15.56 -10.44 -16.60
CA TRP A 142 -15.69 -9.14 -17.25
C TRP A 142 -15.68 -7.99 -16.24
N ARG A 143 -16.40 -8.16 -15.14
CA ARG A 143 -16.47 -7.15 -14.08
C ARG A 143 -15.16 -7.02 -13.31
N VAL A 144 -14.54 -8.14 -12.97
CA VAL A 144 -13.27 -8.17 -12.23
C VAL A 144 -12.15 -7.55 -13.07
N LEU A 145 -12.06 -7.87 -14.36
CA LEU A 145 -11.09 -7.26 -15.27
C LEU A 145 -11.21 -5.73 -15.29
N ASP A 146 -12.43 -5.21 -15.42
CA ASP A 146 -12.66 -3.75 -15.44
C ASP A 146 -12.27 -3.07 -14.12
N GLU A 147 -12.59 -3.67 -12.97
CA GLU A 147 -12.18 -3.14 -11.66
C GLU A 147 -10.66 -3.12 -11.48
N LEU A 148 -9.96 -4.19 -11.91
CA LEU A 148 -8.50 -4.24 -11.86
C LEU A 148 -7.87 -3.22 -12.79
N LEU A 149 -8.43 -3.02 -13.99
CA LEU A 149 -7.98 -1.99 -14.93
C LEU A 149 -8.23 -0.57 -14.38
N ALA A 150 -9.36 -0.35 -13.69
CA ALA A 150 -9.66 0.94 -13.05
C ALA A 150 -8.63 1.29 -11.97
N LEU A 151 -8.27 0.32 -11.13
CA LEU A 151 -7.22 0.48 -10.13
C LEU A 151 -5.85 0.70 -10.79
N ALA A 152 -5.52 -0.05 -11.85
CA ALA A 152 -4.26 0.13 -12.57
C ALA A 152 -4.17 1.52 -13.26
N ALA A 153 -5.29 2.07 -13.73
CA ALA A 153 -5.34 3.34 -14.42
C ALA A 153 -5.00 4.53 -13.51
N VAL A 154 -5.31 4.46 -12.22
CA VAL A 154 -5.02 5.54 -11.25
C VAL A 154 -3.60 5.48 -10.67
N GLU A 155 -2.89 4.37 -10.86
CA GLU A 155 -1.50 4.23 -10.40
C GLU A 155 -0.55 5.23 -11.07
N SER A 156 0.50 5.62 -10.36
CA SER A 156 1.49 6.62 -10.83
C SER A 156 2.17 6.20 -12.13
N ARG A 157 2.40 4.89 -12.29
CA ARG A 157 2.84 4.21 -13.51
C ARG A 157 1.97 2.97 -13.72
N LEU A 158 1.65 2.65 -14.98
CA LEU A 158 0.95 1.41 -15.30
C LEU A 158 1.72 0.19 -14.76
N PRO A 159 1.11 -0.61 -13.89
CA PRO A 159 1.75 -1.78 -13.27
C PRO A 159 2.10 -2.87 -14.30
N ALA A 160 3.12 -3.67 -13.98
CA ALA A 160 3.41 -4.87 -14.75
C ALA A 160 2.22 -5.83 -14.70
N GLY A 161 1.90 -6.48 -15.83
CA GLY A 161 0.71 -7.31 -15.95
C GLY A 161 -0.55 -6.58 -16.46
N THR A 162 -0.52 -5.23 -16.58
CA THR A 162 -1.68 -4.47 -17.12
C THR A 162 -1.97 -4.86 -18.57
N LYS A 163 -0.94 -5.12 -19.39
CA LYS A 163 -1.13 -5.53 -20.79
C LYS A 163 -1.95 -6.81 -20.85
N GLU A 164 -1.63 -7.77 -19.99
CA GLU A 164 -2.26 -9.07 -19.92
C GLU A 164 -3.73 -8.95 -19.50
N LEU A 165 -4.08 -8.06 -18.57
CA LEU A 165 -5.48 -7.73 -18.25
C LEU A 165 -6.23 -7.16 -19.45
N VAL A 166 -5.61 -6.24 -20.21
CA VAL A 166 -6.20 -5.68 -21.44
C VAL A 166 -6.36 -6.76 -22.50
N THR A 167 -5.39 -7.67 -22.65
CA THR A 167 -5.47 -8.81 -23.57
C THR A 167 -6.59 -9.78 -23.18
N ALA A 168 -6.74 -10.08 -21.89
CA ALA A 168 -7.87 -10.87 -21.41
C ALA A 168 -9.21 -10.18 -21.70
N THR A 169 -9.28 -8.87 -21.52
CA THR A 169 -10.47 -8.08 -21.88
C THR A 169 -10.77 -8.17 -23.37
N ALA A 170 -9.77 -7.96 -24.25
CA ALA A 170 -9.90 -8.11 -25.70
C ALA A 170 -10.45 -9.48 -26.11
N HIS A 171 -9.98 -10.54 -25.45
CA HIS A 171 -10.41 -11.91 -25.72
C HIS A 171 -11.90 -12.12 -25.40
N LEU A 172 -12.40 -11.48 -24.34
CA LEU A 172 -13.79 -11.60 -23.91
C LEU A 172 -14.75 -10.62 -24.60
N THR A 173 -14.23 -9.56 -25.26
CA THR A 173 -15.03 -8.48 -25.83
C THR A 173 -16.14 -8.97 -26.76
N GLU A 174 -15.82 -9.85 -27.71
CA GLU A 174 -16.81 -10.31 -28.71
C GLU A 174 -17.94 -11.13 -28.07
N SER A 175 -17.62 -11.97 -27.07
CA SER A 175 -18.64 -12.72 -26.32
C SER A 175 -19.57 -11.81 -25.54
N VAL A 176 -19.07 -10.71 -24.98
CA VAL A 176 -19.89 -9.74 -24.24
C VAL A 176 -20.74 -8.90 -25.19
N LEU A 177 -20.20 -8.49 -26.34
CA LEU A 177 -20.98 -7.80 -27.38
C LEU A 177 -22.15 -8.67 -27.85
N ALA A 178 -21.89 -9.94 -28.15
CA ALA A 178 -22.94 -10.90 -28.53
C ALA A 178 -23.98 -11.10 -27.41
N ALA A 179 -23.55 -11.14 -26.14
CA ALA A 179 -24.48 -11.24 -25.01
C ALA A 179 -25.40 -10.01 -24.87
N VAL A 180 -24.88 -8.81 -25.15
CA VAL A 180 -25.68 -7.57 -25.14
C VAL A 180 -26.63 -7.53 -26.34
N GLU A 181 -26.15 -7.87 -27.53
CA GLU A 181 -26.97 -7.93 -28.75
C GLU A 181 -28.13 -8.93 -28.60
N ALA A 182 -27.87 -10.09 -27.99
CA ALA A 182 -28.87 -11.10 -27.68
C ALA A 182 -29.80 -10.73 -26.49
N GLY A 183 -29.61 -9.58 -25.84
CA GLY A 183 -30.40 -9.15 -24.68
C GLY A 183 -30.12 -9.92 -23.39
N SER A 184 -29.07 -10.75 -23.35
CA SER A 184 -28.66 -11.52 -22.16
C SER A 184 -27.90 -10.66 -21.14
N ALA A 185 -27.42 -9.48 -21.55
CA ALA A 185 -26.75 -8.51 -20.69
C ALA A 185 -27.20 -7.08 -21.02
N PRO A 186 -27.29 -6.17 -20.02
CA PRO A 186 -27.63 -4.78 -20.28
C PRO A 186 -26.48 -4.06 -20.98
N ALA A 187 -26.78 -3.09 -21.85
CA ALA A 187 -25.78 -2.32 -22.59
C ALA A 187 -24.73 -1.63 -21.69
N SER A 188 -25.10 -1.30 -20.45
CA SER A 188 -24.21 -0.69 -19.45
C SER A 188 -22.98 -1.54 -19.11
N VAL A 189 -22.96 -2.85 -19.39
CA VAL A 189 -21.75 -3.69 -19.18
C VAL A 189 -20.61 -3.31 -20.12
N LEU A 190 -20.91 -2.63 -21.24
CA LEU A 190 -19.94 -2.15 -22.23
C LEU A 190 -19.32 -0.79 -21.86
N ASP A 191 -19.75 -0.18 -20.75
CA ASP A 191 -19.20 1.09 -20.28
C ASP A 191 -17.70 0.96 -19.99
N GLN A 192 -17.28 -0.13 -19.34
CA GLN A 192 -15.87 -0.51 -19.11
C GLN A 192 -14.99 0.67 -18.68
N TYR A 193 -15.36 1.33 -17.58
CA TYR A 193 -14.72 2.56 -17.12
C TYR A 193 -13.23 2.37 -16.82
N GLY A 194 -12.83 1.19 -16.34
CA GLY A 194 -11.44 0.85 -16.09
C GLY A 194 -10.63 0.71 -17.37
N LEU A 195 -11.14 -0.03 -18.36
CA LEU A 195 -10.52 -0.14 -19.69
C LEU A 195 -10.36 1.24 -20.34
N ARG A 196 -11.40 2.08 -20.30
CA ARG A 196 -11.36 3.46 -20.80
C ARG A 196 -10.37 4.32 -20.02
N GLY A 197 -10.25 4.11 -18.71
CA GLY A 197 -9.22 4.73 -17.87
C GLY A 197 -7.80 4.42 -18.35
N VAL A 198 -7.51 3.16 -18.69
CA VAL A 198 -6.22 2.77 -19.27
C VAL A 198 -6.01 3.37 -20.66
N ALA A 199 -7.02 3.35 -21.53
CA ALA A 199 -6.95 3.95 -22.87
C ALA A 199 -6.68 5.47 -22.83
N GLY A 200 -7.19 6.15 -21.81
CA GLY A 200 -7.00 7.57 -21.55
C GLY A 200 -5.64 7.95 -20.96
N ARG A 201 -4.79 6.98 -20.59
CA ARG A 201 -3.43 7.27 -20.09
C ARG A 201 -2.56 7.84 -21.21
N GLY A 202 -1.70 8.80 -20.84
CA GLY A 202 -0.63 9.27 -21.71
C GLY A 202 0.46 8.20 -21.95
N GLY A 203 1.12 8.26 -23.10
CA GLY A 203 2.20 7.35 -23.48
C GLY A 203 1.83 6.34 -24.58
N SER A 204 2.80 5.52 -24.96
CA SER A 204 2.74 4.56 -26.08
C SER A 204 2.98 3.12 -25.65
N SER A 205 2.70 2.78 -24.38
CA SER A 205 2.83 1.39 -23.94
C SER A 205 1.84 0.50 -24.70
N GLU A 206 2.23 -0.76 -24.92
CA GLU A 206 1.39 -1.74 -25.61
C GLU A 206 0.02 -1.92 -24.93
N ALA A 207 -0.03 -1.87 -23.60
CA ALA A 207 -1.29 -1.89 -22.85
C ALA A 207 -2.23 -0.73 -23.23
N VAL A 208 -1.69 0.48 -23.40
CA VAL A 208 -2.48 1.67 -23.76
C VAL A 208 -2.94 1.61 -25.21
N LYS A 209 -2.07 1.17 -26.14
CA LYS A 209 -2.44 1.01 -27.54
C LYS A 209 -3.58 0.00 -27.70
N LEU A 210 -3.44 -1.17 -27.08
CA LEU A 210 -4.46 -2.23 -27.13
C LEU A 210 -5.77 -1.78 -26.46
N ALA A 211 -5.70 -1.07 -25.32
CA ALA A 211 -6.90 -0.56 -24.67
C ALA A 211 -7.66 0.43 -25.57
N ARG A 212 -6.95 1.31 -26.30
CA ARG A 212 -7.57 2.23 -27.27
C ARG A 212 -8.24 1.50 -28.42
N GLU A 213 -7.62 0.45 -28.94
CA GLU A 213 -8.18 -0.39 -30.00
C GLU A 213 -9.49 -1.06 -29.55
N ILE A 214 -9.52 -1.65 -28.36
CA ILE A 214 -10.74 -2.28 -27.82
C ILE A 214 -11.81 -1.21 -27.58
N VAL A 215 -11.47 -0.08 -26.96
CA VAL A 215 -12.42 1.02 -26.72
C VAL A 215 -13.01 1.58 -28.01
N GLY A 216 -12.24 1.57 -29.11
CA GLY A 216 -12.74 1.95 -30.43
C GLY A 216 -13.82 1.03 -31.00
N ARG A 217 -13.91 -0.21 -30.52
CA ARG A 217 -14.96 -1.18 -30.87
C ARG A 217 -16.18 -1.12 -29.95
N LEU A 218 -16.08 -0.48 -28.79
CA LEU A 218 -17.17 -0.38 -27.83
C LEU A 218 -18.05 0.85 -28.13
N PRO A 219 -19.36 0.82 -27.80
CA PRO A 219 -20.23 1.99 -27.92
C PRO A 219 -19.65 3.21 -27.20
N GLN A 220 -19.92 4.41 -27.73
CA GLN A 220 -19.54 5.64 -27.05
C GLN A 220 -20.38 5.80 -25.78
N VAL A 221 -19.72 6.04 -24.64
CA VAL A 221 -20.40 6.32 -23.38
C VAL A 221 -20.54 7.84 -23.28
N ASN A 222 -21.78 8.35 -23.16
CA ASN A 222 -22.08 9.76 -22.88
C ASN A 222 -21.81 10.13 -21.40
N GLY A 223 -20.70 9.63 -20.86
CA GLY A 223 -20.23 9.89 -19.51
C GLY A 223 -18.99 10.79 -19.53
N PRO A 224 -18.64 11.42 -18.40
CA PRO A 224 -17.45 12.27 -18.34
C PRO A 224 -16.23 11.46 -18.79
N LYS A 225 -15.54 11.99 -19.81
CA LYS A 225 -14.26 11.49 -20.31
C LYS A 225 -13.36 11.16 -19.12
N PRO A 226 -12.81 9.93 -19.00
CA PRO A 226 -12.00 9.57 -17.85
C PRO A 226 -10.87 10.60 -17.70
N ALA A 227 -10.71 11.11 -16.49
CA ALA A 227 -9.76 12.16 -16.15
C ALA A 227 -8.36 11.75 -16.62
N GLY A 228 -7.94 12.26 -17.78
CA GLY A 228 -6.60 12.02 -18.29
C GLY A 228 -5.59 12.54 -17.28
N THR A 229 -4.56 11.74 -16.96
CA THR A 229 -3.23 12.07 -16.38
C THR A 229 -3.07 13.21 -15.36
N ALA A 230 -4.13 13.75 -14.79
CA ALA A 230 -4.07 14.77 -13.76
C ALA A 230 -3.64 14.07 -12.49
N ILE A 231 -2.45 14.41 -12.00
CA ILE A 231 -2.00 14.05 -10.66
C ILE A 231 -3.07 14.58 -9.70
N ARG A 232 -3.80 13.66 -9.07
CA ARG A 232 -4.88 14.00 -8.13
C ARG A 232 -4.24 14.36 -6.79
N PRO A 233 -4.46 15.59 -6.29
CA PRO A 233 -4.03 15.95 -4.95
C PRO A 233 -4.68 15.07 -3.89
N TRP A 234 -3.96 14.84 -2.80
CA TRP A 234 -4.53 14.25 -1.59
C TRP A 234 -5.39 15.29 -0.88
N ARG A 235 -6.42 14.81 -0.17
CA ARG A 235 -7.27 15.65 0.65
C ARG A 235 -6.78 15.60 2.08
N TYR A 236 -6.71 16.77 2.73
CA TYR A 236 -6.23 16.88 4.10
C TYR A 236 -6.99 15.95 5.05
N GLU A 237 -8.31 15.90 4.93
CA GLU A 237 -9.20 15.10 5.78
C GLU A 237 -8.93 13.59 5.68
N ASP A 238 -8.41 13.13 4.55
CA ASP A 238 -8.20 11.71 4.29
C ASP A 238 -6.81 11.24 4.76
N VAL A 239 -5.85 12.17 4.91
CA VAL A 239 -4.43 11.83 5.04
C VAL A 239 -3.72 12.41 6.28
N TRP A 240 -4.34 13.37 6.97
CA TRP A 240 -3.77 14.02 8.15
C TRP A 240 -4.40 13.46 9.44
N ASN A 241 -4.00 12.25 9.83
CA ASN A 241 -4.64 11.51 10.95
C ASN A 241 -3.97 11.67 12.32
N GLY A 242 -3.23 12.76 12.55
CA GLY A 242 -2.63 13.02 13.85
C GLY A 242 -1.61 14.14 13.81
N ASP A 243 -1.33 14.70 14.99
CA ASP A 243 -0.21 15.59 15.17
C ASP A 243 0.95 14.80 15.77
N PRO A 244 2.18 14.94 15.24
CA PRO A 244 3.32 14.24 15.80
C PRO A 244 3.61 14.71 17.22
N VAL A 245 3.60 13.75 18.17
CA VAL A 245 3.65 14.04 19.60
C VAL A 245 5.09 14.09 20.15
N TRP A 246 6.02 13.46 19.43
CA TRP A 246 7.35 13.18 19.96
C TRP A 246 8.43 14.16 19.48
N LYS A 247 9.26 14.59 20.43
CA LYS A 247 10.53 15.26 20.15
C LYS A 247 11.59 14.23 19.72
N PRO A 248 12.53 14.59 18.83
CA PRO A 248 13.61 13.69 18.44
C PRO A 248 14.48 13.33 19.65
N ILE A 249 14.92 12.06 19.71
CA ILE A 249 15.83 11.56 20.74
C ILE A 249 17.17 11.28 20.07
N ASP A 250 18.18 12.10 20.38
CA ASP A 250 19.53 11.87 19.90
C ASP A 250 20.20 10.73 20.68
N ASP A 251 20.54 9.65 19.97
CA ASP A 251 21.29 8.50 20.47
C ASP A 251 22.77 8.52 20.06
N GLY A 252 23.21 9.54 19.31
CA GLY A 252 24.55 9.61 18.76
C GLY A 252 24.87 8.51 17.74
N ILE A 253 23.86 7.81 17.21
CA ILE A 253 24.05 6.79 16.18
C ILE A 253 23.94 7.44 14.80
N SER A 254 25.00 7.34 14.01
CA SER A 254 24.94 7.57 12.57
C SER A 254 24.68 6.26 11.84
N VAL A 255 23.85 6.31 10.79
CA VAL A 255 23.50 5.13 9.97
C VAL A 255 23.97 5.36 8.55
N LYS A 256 24.61 4.33 7.97
CA LYS A 256 25.01 4.30 6.57
C LYS A 256 24.53 3.00 5.92
N VAL A 257 23.95 3.12 4.73
CA VAL A 257 23.60 1.95 3.92
C VAL A 257 24.86 1.39 3.25
N VAL A 258 25.11 0.10 3.41
CA VAL A 258 26.23 -0.63 2.81
C VAL A 258 25.73 -1.93 2.17
N GLU A 259 26.38 -2.38 1.11
CA GLU A 259 26.11 -3.70 0.53
C GLU A 259 27.15 -4.69 1.05
N VAL A 260 26.67 -5.77 1.68
CA VAL A 260 27.51 -6.85 2.19
C VAL A 260 26.99 -8.16 1.62
N LYS A 261 27.80 -8.85 0.82
CA LYS A 261 27.43 -10.13 0.16
C LYS A 261 26.06 -10.04 -0.56
N GLU A 262 25.87 -8.99 -1.36
CA GLU A 262 24.63 -8.74 -2.12
C GLU A 262 23.37 -8.52 -1.26
N ARG A 263 23.54 -8.33 0.06
CA ARG A 263 22.46 -7.94 0.97
C ARG A 263 22.64 -6.51 1.43
N THR A 264 21.58 -5.72 1.31
CA THR A 264 21.53 -4.38 1.90
C THR A 264 21.62 -4.49 3.42
N THR A 265 22.68 -3.91 3.96
CA THR A 265 23.02 -3.92 5.38
C THR A 265 23.20 -2.48 5.83
N LEU A 266 22.94 -2.21 7.11
CA LEU A 266 23.15 -0.91 7.71
C LEU A 266 24.39 -0.98 8.58
N LEU A 267 25.32 -0.05 8.36
CA LEU A 267 26.44 0.23 9.25
C LEU A 267 26.01 1.34 10.22
N LEU A 268 25.98 1.02 11.50
CA LEU A 268 25.72 1.94 12.59
C LEU A 268 27.05 2.33 13.22
N THR A 269 27.31 3.62 13.41
CA THR A 269 28.47 4.13 14.16
C THR A 269 27.98 4.98 15.33
N THR A 270 28.31 4.58 16.55
CA THR A 270 27.96 5.30 17.78
C THR A 270 28.89 6.48 18.02
N GLY A 271 28.51 7.38 18.93
CA GLY A 271 29.29 8.59 19.24
C GLY A 271 30.70 8.33 19.79
N ASP A 272 30.97 7.15 20.33
CA ASP A 272 32.31 6.71 20.77
C ASP A 272 33.12 6.02 19.66
N GLY A 273 32.57 5.93 18.44
CA GLY A 273 33.20 5.31 17.28
C GLY A 273 32.97 3.80 17.16
N THR A 274 32.24 3.17 18.09
CA THR A 274 31.92 1.74 18.00
C THR A 274 31.02 1.45 16.80
N ARG A 275 31.32 0.37 16.07
CA ARG A 275 30.62 0.04 14.83
C ARG A 275 29.82 -1.24 14.95
N TYR A 276 28.60 -1.18 14.44
CA TYR A 276 27.69 -2.31 14.37
C TYR A 276 27.11 -2.47 12.98
N THR A 277 26.76 -3.70 12.61
CA THR A 277 26.02 -3.99 11.38
C THR A 277 24.68 -4.64 11.69
N THR A 278 23.67 -4.36 10.88
CA THR A 278 22.38 -5.05 10.95
C THR A 278 21.78 -5.15 9.56
N PRO A 279 21.25 -6.31 9.13
CA PRO A 279 20.56 -6.41 7.86
C PRO A 279 19.31 -5.52 7.87
N ILE A 280 18.83 -5.06 6.72
CA ILE A 280 17.46 -4.52 6.64
C ILE A 280 16.44 -5.67 6.80
N GLY A 281 15.26 -5.37 7.36
CA GLY A 281 14.17 -6.34 7.52
C GLY A 281 13.54 -6.30 8.91
N TRP A 282 12.77 -7.34 9.27
CA TRP A 282 12.00 -7.55 10.52
C TRP A 282 12.04 -6.39 11.53
N THR A 283 10.95 -5.62 11.62
CA THR A 283 10.91 -4.41 12.46
C THR A 283 10.07 -4.56 13.73
N HIS A 284 9.51 -5.73 14.02
CA HIS A 284 8.65 -5.93 15.19
C HIS A 284 9.35 -5.49 16.50
N ASP A 285 10.63 -5.84 16.69
CA ASP A 285 11.38 -5.40 17.87
C ASP A 285 11.58 -3.87 17.94
N LEU A 286 11.66 -3.19 16.79
CA LEU A 286 11.69 -1.74 16.72
C LEU A 286 10.30 -1.15 17.02
N ALA A 287 9.24 -1.76 16.49
CA ALA A 287 7.85 -1.30 16.61
C ALA A 287 7.21 -1.54 17.99
N PHE A 288 7.65 -2.54 18.73
CA PHE A 288 7.07 -2.87 20.03
C PHE A 288 8.05 -2.77 21.19
N ARG A 289 9.35 -3.03 20.95
CA ARG A 289 10.34 -3.17 22.04
C ARG A 289 11.43 -2.10 22.02
N ARG A 290 11.46 -1.24 20.98
CA ARG A 290 12.42 -0.16 20.77
C ARG A 290 13.87 -0.63 20.79
N GLN A 291 14.12 -1.80 20.20
CA GLN A 291 15.45 -2.39 20.16
C GLN A 291 15.78 -2.96 18.79
N ARG A 292 17.07 -3.13 18.52
CA ARG A 292 17.57 -3.77 17.30
C ARG A 292 18.69 -4.74 17.62
N TRP A 293 18.64 -5.93 17.02
CA TRP A 293 19.77 -6.83 16.99
C TRP A 293 20.80 -6.40 15.94
N CYS A 294 22.05 -6.37 16.34
CA CYS A 294 23.19 -5.96 15.54
C CYS A 294 24.40 -6.87 15.79
N VAL A 295 25.35 -6.84 14.88
CA VAL A 295 26.65 -7.53 14.99
C VAL A 295 27.73 -6.48 15.17
N HIS A 296 28.50 -6.57 16.25
CA HIS A 296 29.67 -5.73 16.48
C HIS A 296 30.73 -6.01 15.42
N VAL A 297 31.21 -4.97 14.72
CA VAL A 297 32.07 -5.12 13.53
C VAL A 297 33.42 -5.72 13.89
N GLU A 298 34.03 -5.28 14.99
CA GLU A 298 35.37 -5.70 15.41
C GLU A 298 35.40 -7.08 16.07
N THR A 299 34.36 -7.44 16.85
CA THR A 299 34.35 -8.69 17.63
C THR A 299 33.48 -9.79 17.03
N GLY A 300 32.58 -9.46 16.10
CA GLY A 300 31.59 -10.39 15.56
C GLY A 300 30.46 -10.75 16.55
N ALA A 301 30.45 -10.14 17.75
CA ALA A 301 29.44 -10.46 18.77
C ALA A 301 28.05 -9.94 18.38
N GLY A 302 27.04 -10.79 18.53
CA GLY A 302 25.64 -10.40 18.40
C GLY A 302 25.15 -9.66 19.64
N VAL A 303 24.61 -8.47 19.46
CA VAL A 303 24.15 -7.60 20.55
C VAL A 303 22.82 -6.94 20.21
N TRP A 304 22.08 -6.57 21.24
CA TRP A 304 20.86 -5.77 21.18
C TRP A 304 21.17 -4.33 21.58
N LEU A 305 20.76 -3.40 20.73
CA LEU A 305 20.85 -1.96 20.95
C LEU A 305 19.46 -1.41 21.29
N TRP A 306 19.37 -0.59 22.34
CA TRP A 306 18.19 0.20 22.66
C TRP A 306 18.55 1.53 23.30
N TRP A 307 17.61 2.48 23.30
CA TRP A 307 17.72 3.71 24.10
C TRP A 307 17.16 3.50 25.52
N ASP A 308 17.96 3.82 26.55
CA ASP A 308 17.51 3.86 27.95
C ASP A 308 17.15 5.29 28.30
N SER A 309 15.85 5.61 28.26
CA SER A 309 15.31 6.95 28.53
C SER A 309 15.66 7.46 29.93
N LYS A 310 15.62 6.57 30.94
CA LYS A 310 15.92 6.92 32.34
C LYS A 310 17.37 7.35 32.51
N ARG A 311 18.29 6.69 31.80
CA ARG A 311 19.72 7.00 31.84
C ARG A 311 20.19 7.92 30.71
N ARG A 312 19.29 8.28 29.79
CA ARG A 312 19.56 9.08 28.58
C ARG A 312 20.79 8.59 27.83
N LYS A 313 20.88 7.29 27.60
CA LYS A 313 22.01 6.68 26.90
C LYS A 313 21.63 5.46 26.08
N LEU A 314 22.40 5.20 25.04
CA LEU A 314 22.36 3.94 24.32
C LEU A 314 22.83 2.80 25.23
N ARG A 315 22.14 1.67 25.17
CA ARG A 315 22.53 0.44 25.85
C ARG A 315 22.84 -0.63 24.83
N VAL A 316 23.87 -1.40 25.15
CA VAL A 316 24.30 -2.60 24.43
C VAL A 316 24.13 -3.78 25.39
N SER A 317 23.47 -4.85 24.95
CA SER A 317 23.31 -6.07 25.74
C SER A 317 23.38 -7.30 24.85
N ASP A 318 23.88 -8.41 25.38
CA ASP A 318 23.75 -9.75 24.81
C ASP A 318 22.31 -10.30 24.88
N LYS A 319 21.46 -9.72 25.73
CA LYS A 319 20.10 -10.21 26.01
C LYS A 319 19.03 -9.34 25.34
N HIS A 320 18.05 -10.04 24.78
CA HIS A 320 16.84 -9.47 24.23
C HIS A 320 15.91 -8.93 25.33
N ARG A 321 15.27 -7.76 25.12
CA ARG A 321 14.11 -7.38 25.94
C ARG A 321 12.89 -8.18 25.56
N SER A 322 12.21 -8.70 26.58
CA SER A 322 10.85 -9.22 26.46
C SER A 322 9.78 -8.13 26.56
N MET A 323 10.04 -7.04 27.30
CA MET A 323 9.02 -6.04 27.62
C MET A 323 8.85 -5.00 26.51
N GLU A 324 7.59 -4.72 26.17
CA GLU A 324 7.22 -3.66 25.23
C GLU A 324 7.51 -2.26 25.79
N SER A 325 7.75 -1.31 24.89
CA SER A 325 7.99 0.09 25.20
C SER A 325 7.06 0.99 24.39
N ARG A 326 6.47 1.99 25.07
CA ARG A 326 5.63 3.03 24.46
C ARG A 326 6.39 4.32 24.15
N GLU A 327 7.67 4.38 24.47
CA GLU A 327 8.53 5.54 24.15
C GLU A 327 8.76 5.63 22.63
N PRO A 328 9.17 6.78 22.06
CA PRO A 328 9.58 6.84 20.65
C PRO A 328 10.93 6.16 20.41
N LEU A 329 11.21 5.83 19.15
CA LEU A 329 12.54 5.41 18.72
C LEU A 329 13.52 6.58 18.80
N SER A 330 14.76 6.28 19.16
CA SER A 330 15.88 7.22 19.03
C SER A 330 16.31 7.40 17.57
N ASN A 331 17.09 8.44 17.30
CA ASN A 331 17.36 8.90 15.94
C ASN A 331 17.95 7.83 15.04
N GLY A 332 19.03 7.17 15.45
CA GLY A 332 19.62 6.10 14.67
C GLY A 332 18.72 4.86 14.59
N LEU A 333 18.02 4.49 15.67
CA LEU A 333 17.12 3.34 15.63
C LEU A 333 15.90 3.57 14.72
N ALA A 334 15.40 4.79 14.64
CA ALA A 334 14.36 5.18 13.69
C ALA A 334 14.87 5.16 12.25
N ALA A 335 16.10 5.64 11.99
CA ALA A 335 16.74 5.50 10.68
C ALA A 335 16.85 4.03 10.26
N VAL A 336 17.23 3.14 11.19
CA VAL A 336 17.22 1.68 10.95
C VAL A 336 15.82 1.16 10.67
N ALA A 337 14.81 1.56 11.44
CA ALA A 337 13.44 1.11 11.25
C ALA A 337 12.90 1.48 9.86
N VAL A 338 13.15 2.72 9.44
CA VAL A 338 12.70 3.26 8.15
C VAL A 338 13.44 2.62 6.98
N ALA A 339 14.76 2.42 7.12
CA ALA A 339 15.55 1.68 6.14
C ALA A 339 15.10 0.22 6.02
N SER A 340 14.77 -0.42 7.14
CA SER A 340 14.24 -1.79 7.18
C SER A 340 12.91 -1.96 6.45
N CYS A 341 12.09 -0.91 6.38
CA CYS A 341 10.84 -0.91 5.63
C CYS A 341 11.02 -0.70 4.11
N SER A 342 12.28 -0.61 3.64
CA SER A 342 12.58 -0.38 2.21
C SER A 342 12.71 -1.67 1.39
N SER A 343 12.54 -2.86 2.01
CA SER A 343 12.52 -4.14 1.31
C SER A 343 11.16 -4.38 0.63
N SER A 344 11.12 -5.13 -0.48
CA SER A 344 9.94 -5.28 -1.34
C SER A 344 8.75 -6.01 -0.69
N SER A 345 8.91 -6.65 0.46
CA SER A 345 7.86 -7.36 1.20
C SER A 345 7.34 -6.61 2.44
N ASP A 346 7.93 -5.45 2.78
CA ASP A 346 7.91 -4.94 4.15
C ASP A 346 7.18 -3.58 4.33
N TYR A 347 6.41 -3.12 3.35
CA TYR A 347 5.68 -1.83 3.47
C TYR A 347 4.60 -1.84 4.55
N TYR A 348 4.10 -3.03 4.95
CA TYR A 348 3.24 -3.23 6.11
C TYR A 348 3.91 -2.72 7.40
N TRP A 349 5.20 -2.98 7.53
CA TRP A 349 5.97 -2.66 8.72
C TRP A 349 6.17 -1.17 8.94
N LEU A 350 6.19 -0.36 7.87
CA LEU A 350 6.18 1.10 8.00
C LEU A 350 4.85 1.58 8.57
N GLY A 351 3.73 1.05 8.05
CA GLY A 351 2.39 1.32 8.58
C GLY A 351 2.27 0.95 10.06
N GLU A 352 2.91 -0.14 10.48
CA GLU A 352 2.94 -0.59 11.86
C GLU A 352 3.76 0.33 12.79
N LEU A 353 4.93 0.79 12.35
CA LEU A 353 5.73 1.79 13.06
C LEU A 353 4.98 3.13 13.21
N LEU A 354 4.23 3.52 12.18
CA LEU A 354 3.43 4.73 12.22
C LEU A 354 2.21 4.57 13.14
N ARG A 355 1.54 3.41 13.09
CA ARG A 355 0.40 3.06 13.95
C ARG A 355 0.77 3.05 15.43
N THR A 356 1.96 2.54 15.75
CA THR A 356 2.50 2.48 17.12
C THR A 356 3.14 3.80 17.58
N ASN A 357 3.01 4.88 16.78
CA ASN A 357 3.48 6.23 17.06
C ASN A 357 4.95 6.26 17.51
N THR A 358 5.82 5.51 16.81
CA THR A 358 7.21 5.31 17.23
C THR A 358 8.17 6.34 16.65
N LEU A 359 7.75 7.06 15.60
CA LEU A 359 8.61 7.92 14.79
C LEU A 359 8.32 9.40 15.06
N ALA A 360 9.33 10.14 15.49
CA ALA A 360 9.27 11.59 15.49
C ALA A 360 9.56 12.13 14.07
N PRO A 361 8.84 13.15 13.57
CA PRO A 361 9.08 13.71 12.24
C PRO A 361 10.51 14.21 12.06
N ALA A 362 11.03 14.98 13.02
CA ALA A 362 12.39 15.51 12.96
C ALA A 362 13.46 14.41 12.84
N THR A 363 13.20 13.25 13.45
CA THR A 363 14.06 12.08 13.33
C THR A 363 14.05 11.50 11.91
N LEU A 364 12.89 11.49 11.24
CA LEU A 364 12.80 11.07 9.84
C LEU A 364 13.63 11.99 8.94
N ALA A 365 13.45 13.30 9.08
CA ALA A 365 14.21 14.28 8.30
C ALA A 365 15.72 14.07 8.45
N ALA A 366 16.21 13.95 9.70
CA ALA A 366 17.62 13.72 10.00
C ALA A 366 18.19 12.42 9.40
N ALA A 367 17.36 11.39 9.21
CA ALA A 367 17.79 10.12 8.63
C ALA A 367 17.93 10.18 7.09
N MET A 368 17.18 11.06 6.41
CA MET A 368 17.05 11.03 4.95
C MET A 368 18.37 11.24 4.20
N PRO A 369 19.28 12.17 4.57
CA PRO A 369 20.55 12.36 3.88
C PRO A 369 21.37 11.06 3.73
N SER A 370 21.34 10.19 4.74
CA SER A 370 22.04 8.90 4.72
C SER A 370 21.32 7.81 3.95
N LEU A 371 19.98 7.84 3.90
CA LEU A 371 19.17 6.77 3.33
C LEU A 371 18.84 6.98 1.85
N LEU A 372 18.52 8.22 1.45
CA LEU A 372 18.09 8.55 0.08
C LEU A 372 19.07 8.09 -1.03
N PRO A 373 20.41 8.19 -0.88
CA PRO A 373 21.33 7.76 -1.92
C PRO A 373 21.12 6.30 -2.36
N ALA A 374 20.74 5.42 -1.43
CA ALA A 374 20.55 4.00 -1.68
C ALA A 374 19.06 3.56 -1.72
N LEU A 375 18.18 4.22 -0.96
CA LEU A 375 16.84 3.75 -0.65
C LEU A 375 15.71 4.69 -1.09
N ALA A 376 15.97 5.74 -1.87
CA ALA A 376 14.93 6.71 -2.23
C ALA A 376 13.70 6.08 -2.91
N THR A 377 13.87 5.16 -3.86
CA THR A 377 12.73 4.54 -4.56
C THR A 377 11.79 3.77 -3.63
N PRO A 378 12.27 2.84 -2.79
CA PRO A 378 11.40 2.15 -1.83
C PRO A 378 10.84 3.07 -0.74
N LEU A 379 11.59 4.08 -0.27
CA LEU A 379 11.08 5.06 0.69
C LEU A 379 9.89 5.85 0.14
N LEU A 380 10.01 6.38 -1.08
CA LEU A 380 8.92 7.08 -1.76
C LEU A 380 7.71 6.16 -2.01
N ARG A 381 7.93 4.87 -2.30
CA ARG A 381 6.84 3.89 -2.38
C ARG A 381 6.17 3.67 -1.02
N GLY A 382 6.93 3.66 0.07
CA GLY A 382 6.41 3.60 1.43
C GLY A 382 5.45 4.75 1.73
N VAL A 383 5.77 5.97 1.29
CA VAL A 383 4.90 7.15 1.39
C VAL A 383 3.59 6.93 0.62
N GLU A 384 3.65 6.48 -0.64
CA GLU A 384 2.47 6.23 -1.47
C GLU A 384 1.50 5.18 -0.88
N LYS A 385 2.03 4.18 -0.17
CA LYS A 385 1.22 3.10 0.42
C LYS A 385 0.69 3.42 1.81
N ASN A 386 1.20 4.46 2.47
CA ASN A 386 0.85 4.85 3.84
C ASN A 386 0.30 6.28 3.91
N GLN A 387 -0.53 6.67 2.93
CA GLN A 387 -1.01 8.04 2.74
C GLN A 387 -1.65 8.64 4.00
N LYS A 388 -2.41 7.84 4.76
CA LYS A 388 -3.06 8.23 6.02
C LYS A 388 -2.11 8.78 7.11
N TYR A 389 -0.81 8.55 6.96
CA TYR A 389 0.23 9.05 7.85
C TYR A 389 1.03 10.20 7.24
N CYS A 390 0.41 10.98 6.34
CA CYS A 390 1.07 12.08 5.65
C CYS A 390 1.71 13.06 6.64
N HIS A 391 1.07 13.32 7.79
CA HIS A 391 1.54 14.18 8.89
C HIS A 391 2.96 13.86 9.41
N VAL A 392 3.46 12.64 9.20
CA VAL A 392 4.84 12.22 9.54
C VAL A 392 5.67 12.00 8.27
N LEU A 393 5.08 11.40 7.24
CA LEU A 393 5.80 10.92 6.05
C LEU A 393 6.14 12.01 5.02
N TRP A 394 5.51 13.18 5.09
CA TRP A 394 5.77 14.28 4.15
C TRP A 394 7.25 14.70 4.11
N LEU A 395 7.97 14.54 5.22
CA LEU A 395 9.40 14.85 5.32
C LEU A 395 10.26 13.99 4.39
N ILE A 396 9.87 12.73 4.13
CA ILE A 396 10.58 11.90 3.16
C ILE A 396 10.52 12.53 1.77
N VAL A 397 9.41 13.17 1.42
CA VAL A 397 9.21 13.80 0.11
C VAL A 397 9.99 15.11 0.02
N THR A 398 9.95 15.96 1.04
CA THR A 398 10.67 17.25 1.03
C THR A 398 12.18 17.05 1.04
N GLU A 399 12.69 16.12 1.87
CA GLU A 399 14.11 15.77 1.89
C GLU A 399 14.57 15.14 0.57
N ALA A 400 13.71 14.35 -0.08
CA ALA A 400 14.00 13.79 -1.40
C ALA A 400 14.14 14.89 -2.48
N ILE A 401 13.34 15.95 -2.40
CA ILE A 401 13.43 17.10 -3.32
C ILE A 401 14.69 17.91 -3.04
N ALA A 402 14.97 18.20 -1.76
CA ALA A 402 16.19 18.89 -1.35
C ALA A 402 17.44 18.14 -1.80
N TYR A 403 17.51 16.83 -1.53
CA TYR A 403 18.60 15.98 -1.99
C TYR A 403 18.75 15.99 -3.51
N ALA A 404 17.64 15.84 -4.25
CA ALA A 404 17.67 15.83 -5.71
C ALA A 404 18.12 17.18 -6.30
N GLY A 405 17.69 18.29 -5.71
CA GLY A 405 18.05 19.65 -6.12
C GLY A 405 19.51 20.01 -5.81
N ALA A 406 20.12 19.35 -4.83
CA ALA A 406 21.55 19.48 -4.51
C ALA A 406 22.46 18.69 -5.48
N GLN A 407 21.92 17.77 -6.28
CA GLN A 407 22.71 17.00 -7.23
C GLN A 407 22.98 17.77 -8.53
N LYS A 408 24.19 17.63 -9.08
CA LYS A 408 24.52 18.16 -10.42
C LYS A 408 23.58 17.64 -11.51
N THR A 409 23.19 16.38 -11.39
CA THR A 409 22.19 15.74 -12.26
C THR A 409 21.10 15.13 -11.38
N PRO A 410 19.82 15.50 -11.54
CA PRO A 410 18.75 14.95 -10.75
C PRO A 410 18.70 13.41 -10.83
N PRO A 411 18.58 12.70 -9.69
CA PRO A 411 18.46 11.25 -9.67
C PRO A 411 17.28 10.73 -10.51
N ARG A 412 17.36 9.49 -11.01
CA ARG A 412 16.29 8.87 -11.84
C ARG A 412 14.92 8.78 -11.13
N TRP A 413 14.92 8.76 -9.80
CA TRP A 413 13.70 8.72 -8.97
C TRP A 413 13.08 10.09 -8.73
N SER A 414 13.74 11.21 -9.09
CA SER A 414 13.25 12.58 -8.85
C SER A 414 11.83 12.84 -9.40
N PRO A 415 11.43 12.35 -10.60
CA PRO A 415 10.06 12.52 -11.05
C PRO A 415 9.03 11.92 -10.08
N ARG A 416 9.36 10.83 -9.38
CA ARG A 416 8.45 10.19 -8.41
C ARG A 416 8.27 11.08 -7.18
N ALA A 417 9.35 11.61 -6.62
CA ALA A 417 9.31 12.56 -5.52
C ALA A 417 8.46 13.79 -5.88
N LEU A 418 8.65 14.36 -7.07
CA LEU A 418 7.87 15.51 -7.54
C LEU A 418 6.39 15.17 -7.81
N THR A 419 6.06 13.94 -8.19
CA THR A 419 4.66 13.50 -8.27
C THR A 419 4.02 13.47 -6.89
N LEU A 420 4.67 12.86 -5.91
CA LEU A 420 4.20 12.87 -4.52
C LEU A 420 4.08 14.30 -3.99
N ALA A 421 5.05 15.16 -4.30
CA ALA A 421 5.02 16.58 -3.93
C ALA A 421 3.76 17.28 -4.44
N LEU A 422 3.42 17.10 -5.71
CA LEU A 422 2.19 17.62 -6.31
C LEU A 422 0.91 17.05 -5.67
N GLN A 423 0.99 15.83 -5.09
CA GLN A 423 -0.14 15.24 -4.38
C GLN A 423 -0.29 15.82 -2.97
N ILE A 424 0.82 16.02 -2.25
CA ILE A 424 0.81 16.46 -0.84
C ILE A 424 0.82 17.98 -0.65
N ALA A 425 1.23 18.77 -1.65
CA ALA A 425 1.39 20.21 -1.48
C ALA A 425 0.12 20.91 -0.92
N PRO A 426 -1.10 20.62 -1.41
CA PRO A 426 -2.31 21.20 -0.82
C PRO A 426 -2.58 20.75 0.63
N VAL A 427 -2.18 19.52 0.98
CA VAL A 427 -2.27 18.99 2.35
C VAL A 427 -1.33 19.74 3.28
N LEU A 428 -0.08 19.98 2.85
CA LEU A 428 0.93 20.68 3.65
C LEU A 428 0.57 22.16 3.83
N GLN A 429 -0.01 22.78 2.81
CA GLN A 429 -0.57 24.12 2.92
C GLN A 429 -1.69 24.15 3.96
N GLU A 430 -2.68 23.26 3.85
CA GLU A 430 -3.80 23.22 4.79
C GLU A 430 -3.32 22.92 6.23
N ALA A 431 -2.29 22.08 6.38
CA ALA A 431 -1.65 21.83 7.67
C ALA A 431 -0.99 23.10 8.23
N ALA A 432 -0.26 23.86 7.41
CA ALA A 432 0.34 25.14 7.80
C ALA A 432 -0.72 26.18 8.18
N ARG A 433 -1.79 26.28 7.38
CA ARG A 433 -2.95 27.16 7.64
C ARG A 433 -3.65 26.83 8.96
N ARG A 434 -3.70 25.54 9.33
CA ARG A 434 -4.23 25.07 10.62
C ARG A 434 -3.22 25.15 11.77
N GLY A 435 -2.01 25.69 11.54
CA GLY A 435 -0.96 25.84 12.55
C GLY A 435 -0.32 24.52 13.00
N LYS A 436 -0.46 23.44 12.21
CA LYS A 436 0.10 22.11 12.54
C LYS A 436 1.58 21.99 12.20
N ILE A 437 2.02 22.69 11.17
CA ILE A 437 3.42 22.78 10.74
C ILE A 437 3.75 24.22 10.32
N ALA A 438 5.03 24.53 10.20
CA ALA A 438 5.45 25.74 9.52
C ALA A 438 5.22 25.63 8.00
N PRO A 439 5.06 26.76 7.28
CA PRO A 439 5.06 26.77 5.82
C PRO A 439 6.26 26.04 5.24
N VAL A 440 6.02 25.21 4.22
CA VAL A 440 7.04 24.34 3.63
C VAL A 440 7.75 25.06 2.49
N GLY A 441 9.06 25.28 2.64
CA GLY A 441 9.87 26.05 1.68
C GLY A 441 10.32 25.31 0.42
N TRP A 442 10.05 24.00 0.29
CA TRP A 442 10.43 23.18 -0.87
C TRP A 442 11.89 23.35 -1.33
N GLU A 443 12.83 23.23 -0.40
CA GLU A 443 14.26 23.38 -0.68
C GLU A 443 14.71 22.48 -1.85
N GLY A 444 15.56 23.03 -2.73
CA GLY A 444 16.06 22.34 -3.93
C GLY A 444 15.11 22.34 -5.14
N LEU A 445 13.86 22.76 -5.01
CA LEU A 445 12.89 22.79 -6.12
C LEU A 445 13.35 23.66 -7.29
N ASP A 446 13.93 24.83 -7.01
CA ASP A 446 14.39 25.78 -8.02
C ASP A 446 15.50 25.20 -8.92
N SER A 447 16.40 24.41 -8.33
CA SER A 447 17.43 23.69 -9.08
C SER A 447 16.83 22.65 -10.03
N LEU A 448 15.66 22.09 -9.71
CA LEU A 448 14.99 21.06 -10.50
C LEU A 448 14.15 21.63 -11.66
N VAL A 449 13.74 22.90 -11.60
CA VAL A 449 12.93 23.55 -12.65
C VAL A 449 13.61 23.52 -14.02
N SER A 450 14.93 23.72 -14.04
CA SER A 450 15.75 23.72 -15.26
C SER A 450 16.06 22.33 -15.81
N ALA A 451 15.65 21.26 -15.11
CA ALA A 451 15.90 19.89 -15.55
C ALA A 451 15.08 19.54 -16.81
N ARG A 452 15.62 18.66 -17.66
CA ARG A 452 14.89 18.17 -18.85
C ARG A 452 13.89 17.08 -18.50
N GLY A 453 12.88 16.90 -19.36
CA GLY A 453 11.90 15.82 -19.26
C GLY A 453 10.94 15.95 -18.07
N LYS A 454 10.47 14.81 -17.57
CA LYS A 454 9.44 14.74 -16.52
C LYS A 454 9.85 15.39 -15.20
N THR A 455 11.14 15.47 -14.89
CA THR A 455 11.62 16.14 -13.68
C THR A 455 11.31 17.63 -13.75
N GLY A 456 11.82 18.35 -14.76
CA GLY A 456 11.58 19.79 -14.85
C GLY A 456 10.12 20.15 -15.13
N GLU A 457 9.40 19.33 -15.90
CA GLU A 457 7.94 19.49 -16.09
C GLU A 457 7.20 19.51 -14.75
N ARG A 458 7.46 18.53 -13.87
CA ARG A 458 6.78 18.42 -12.57
C ARG A 458 7.29 19.47 -11.57
N ALA A 459 8.57 19.83 -11.63
CA ALA A 459 9.14 20.88 -10.80
C ALA A 459 8.51 22.24 -11.09
N ARG A 460 8.36 22.60 -12.38
CA ARG A 460 7.64 23.83 -12.79
C ARG A 460 6.20 23.84 -12.30
N LYS A 461 5.49 22.72 -12.51
CA LYS A 461 4.11 22.60 -12.03
C LYS A 461 3.99 22.73 -10.51
N LEU A 462 4.93 22.17 -9.75
CA LEU A 462 4.94 22.30 -8.30
C LEU A 462 5.23 23.74 -7.87
N ARG A 463 6.18 24.41 -8.53
CA ARG A 463 6.51 25.82 -8.26
C ARG A 463 5.31 26.73 -8.54
N GLU A 464 4.63 26.55 -9.67
CA GLU A 464 3.39 27.27 -10.00
C GLU A 464 2.32 27.03 -8.93
N LEU A 465 2.09 25.77 -8.54
CA LEU A 465 1.11 25.43 -7.51
C LEU A 465 1.41 26.12 -6.17
N VAL A 466 2.67 26.11 -5.73
CA VAL A 466 3.09 26.75 -4.47
C VAL A 466 2.95 28.27 -4.53
N ALA A 467 3.22 28.89 -5.68
CA ALA A 467 3.06 30.34 -5.88
C ALA A 467 1.59 30.76 -5.81
N THR A 468 0.70 30.09 -6.56
CA THR A 468 -0.75 30.36 -6.54
C THR A 468 -1.35 30.18 -5.15
N ILE A 469 -0.86 29.17 -4.43
CA ILE A 469 -1.22 28.92 -3.03
C ILE A 469 -0.85 30.09 -2.12
N SER A 470 0.34 30.68 -2.32
CA SER A 470 0.82 31.79 -1.51
C SER A 470 0.05 33.09 -1.80
N GLU A 471 -0.23 33.38 -3.08
CA GLU A 471 -1.02 34.55 -3.50
C GLU A 471 -2.46 34.51 -2.95
N ALA A 472 -3.10 33.33 -2.92
CA ALA A 472 -4.44 33.15 -2.37
C ALA A 472 -4.53 33.32 -0.83
N GLU A 473 -3.38 33.32 -0.14
CA GLU A 473 -3.29 33.61 1.30
C GLU A 473 -3.10 35.12 1.56
N GLU A 474 -2.40 35.85 0.70
CA GLU A 474 -2.21 37.30 0.81
C GLU A 474 -3.50 38.11 0.53
N ASP A 475 -4.35 37.64 -0.40
CA ASP A 475 -5.60 38.32 -0.79
C ASP A 475 -6.78 38.10 0.19
N ARG A 476 -6.59 37.37 1.29
CA ARG A 476 -7.68 37.03 2.22
C ARG A 476 -7.69 38.01 3.41
N PRO A 477 -8.77 38.78 3.63
CA PRO A 477 -8.81 39.78 4.70
C PRO A 477 -8.64 39.10 6.06
N THR A 478 -7.66 39.57 6.82
CA THR A 478 -7.43 39.21 8.22
C THR A 478 -8.72 39.45 9.01
N ARG A 479 -9.25 38.40 9.63
CA ARG A 479 -10.39 38.45 10.55
C ARG A 479 -9.91 38.33 11.98
#